data_AF-A0A6M0ISQ8-F1
#
_entry.id   AF-A0A6M0ISQ8-F1
#
_cell.length_a   1.000
_cell.length_b   1.000
_cell.length_c   1.000
_cell.angle_alpha   90.00
_cell.angle_beta   90.00
_cell.angle_gamma   90.00
#
_symmetry.space_group_name_H-M   'P 1'
#
loop_
_entity.id
_entity.type
_entity.pdbx_description
1 polymer ?
#
loop_
_entity_poly.entity_id
_entity_poly.type
_entity_poly.pdbx_seq_one_letter_code
_entity_poly.pdbx_strand_id
1 'polypeptide(L)'
;MTKETLLSNLSDRPPLLMEALAEVRASGLCNMFNYACVIITLQDLGFELQADWLEEHLDIYNEILIHEFSRWLQANPRPFRESVAQRVARETGLELIEE
;
A
#
# COMPACT_ATOMS: atom_id res chain seq x y z
N MET A 1 7.23 -27.13 0.54
CA MET A 1 6.30 -26.02 0.79
C MET A 1 4.97 -26.40 0.18
N THR A 2 3.93 -26.60 1.00
CA THR A 2 2.61 -27.03 0.55
C THR A 2 1.72 -25.82 0.26
N LYS A 3 0.81 -25.98 -0.70
CA LYS A 3 -0.14 -24.95 -1.19
C LYS A 3 -1.01 -24.33 -0.08
N GLU A 4 -1.15 -25.04 1.04
CA GLU A 4 -1.89 -24.62 2.23
C GLU A 4 -1.17 -23.51 3.01
N THR A 5 0.17 -23.52 3.08
CA THR A 5 0.95 -22.44 3.71
C THR A 5 0.83 -21.12 2.94
N LEU A 6 0.73 -21.19 1.61
CA LEU A 6 0.53 -20.02 0.76
C LEU A 6 -0.87 -19.40 0.92
N LEU A 7 -1.89 -20.22 1.18
CA LEU A 7 -3.27 -19.75 1.36
C LEU A 7 -3.48 -19.15 2.77
N SER A 8 -2.80 -19.67 3.79
CA SER A 8 -2.86 -19.10 5.16
C SER A 8 -2.22 -17.71 5.23
N ASN A 9 -1.06 -17.49 4.61
CA ASN A 9 -0.39 -16.18 4.61
C ASN A 9 -1.15 -15.09 3.83
N LEU A 10 -2.07 -15.46 2.93
CA LEU A 10 -2.92 -14.52 2.21
C LEU A 10 -4.12 -14.04 3.04
N SER A 11 -4.54 -14.80 4.06
CA SER A 11 -5.63 -14.41 4.97
C SER A 11 -5.21 -13.33 5.98
N ASP A 12 -3.91 -13.19 6.25
CA ASP A 12 -3.38 -12.20 7.20
C ASP A 12 -2.97 -10.87 6.52
N ARG A 13 -3.20 -10.75 5.21
CA ARG A 13 -2.82 -9.54 4.46
C ARG A 13 -3.68 -8.35 4.86
N PRO A 14 -3.09 -7.18 5.17
CA PRO A 14 -3.85 -6.01 5.56
C PRO A 14 -4.73 -5.51 4.41
N PRO A 15 -5.98 -5.10 4.70
CA PRO A 15 -7.01 -4.87 3.69
C PRO A 15 -6.72 -3.68 2.76
N LEU A 16 -5.85 -2.75 3.17
CA LEU A 16 -5.50 -1.53 2.42
C LEU A 16 -4.09 -1.58 1.83
N LEU A 17 -3.47 -2.76 1.69
CA LEU A 17 -2.08 -2.85 1.22
C LEU A 17 -1.87 -2.18 -0.14
N MET A 18 -2.76 -2.41 -1.10
CA MET A 18 -2.61 -1.87 -2.46
C MET A 18 -2.86 -0.35 -2.49
N GLU A 19 -3.86 0.10 -1.74
CA GLU A 19 -4.16 1.52 -1.52
C GLU A 19 -2.94 2.24 -0.93
N ALA A 20 -2.35 1.69 0.13
CA ALA A 20 -1.23 2.28 0.84
C ALA A 20 0.03 2.34 -0.05
N LEU A 21 0.34 1.26 -0.79
CA LEU A 21 1.40 1.26 -1.80
C LEU A 21 1.17 2.30 -2.91
N ALA A 22 -0.09 2.58 -3.26
CA ALA A 22 -0.43 3.63 -4.20
C ALA A 22 -0.17 5.04 -3.64
N GLU A 23 -0.47 5.28 -2.36
CA GLU A 23 -0.13 6.55 -1.67
C GLU A 23 1.38 6.76 -1.60
N VAL A 24 2.12 5.72 -1.23
CA VAL A 24 3.59 5.74 -1.22
C VAL A 24 4.14 6.10 -2.61
N ARG A 25 3.65 5.43 -3.67
CA ARG A 25 4.04 5.73 -5.05
C ARG A 25 3.68 7.17 -5.46
N ALA A 26 2.50 7.65 -5.05
CA ALA A 26 2.02 8.99 -5.37
C ALA A 26 2.79 10.09 -4.64
N SER A 27 3.30 9.82 -3.44
CA SER A 27 4.13 10.76 -2.67
C SER A 27 5.41 11.17 -3.41
N GLY A 28 5.94 10.28 -4.28
CA GLY A 28 7.21 10.49 -4.97
C GLY A 28 8.44 10.52 -4.06
N LEU A 29 8.28 10.24 -2.76
CA LEU A 29 9.34 10.31 -1.75
C LEU A 29 10.32 9.15 -1.84
N CYS A 30 9.91 8.04 -2.46
CA CYS A 30 10.70 6.81 -2.49
C CYS A 30 10.63 6.09 -3.85
N ASN A 31 11.71 5.38 -4.17
CA ASN A 31 11.67 4.35 -5.21
C ASN A 31 10.97 3.12 -4.63
N MET A 32 9.89 2.66 -5.27
CA MET A 32 9.12 1.50 -4.81
C MET A 32 9.98 0.23 -4.66
N PHE A 33 11.08 0.06 -5.38
CA PHE A 33 11.95 -1.11 -5.20
C PHE A 33 12.86 -1.03 -3.96
N ASN A 34 12.90 0.11 -3.26
CA ASN A 34 13.59 0.24 -1.99
C ASN A 34 12.61 -0.02 -0.84
N TYR A 35 12.54 -1.28 -0.39
CA TYR A 35 11.60 -1.72 0.64
C TYR A 35 11.70 -0.91 1.94
N ALA A 36 12.92 -0.58 2.40
CA ALA A 36 13.13 0.18 3.63
C ALA A 36 12.51 1.59 3.51
N CYS A 37 12.67 2.21 2.35
CA CYS A 37 12.08 3.51 2.07
C CYS A 37 10.55 3.44 2.02
N VAL A 38 9.98 2.37 1.45
CA VAL A 38 8.53 2.15 1.41
C VAL A 38 7.95 1.92 2.80
N ILE A 39 8.56 1.08 3.64
CA ILE A 39 8.10 0.81 5.00
C ILE A 39 8.06 2.10 5.83
N ILE A 40 9.14 2.89 5.80
CA ILE A 40 9.19 4.18 6.51
C ILE A 40 8.11 5.14 5.97
N THR A 41 7.96 5.24 4.65
CA THR A 41 6.93 6.13 4.06
C THR A 41 5.51 5.68 4.44
N LEU A 42 5.26 4.37 4.57
CA LEU A 42 3.97 3.86 5.05
C LEU A 42 3.72 4.28 6.50
N GLN A 43 4.71 4.17 7.37
CA GLN A 43 4.61 4.59 8.77
C GLN A 43 4.32 6.11 8.85
N ASP A 44 5.07 6.92 8.10
CA ASP A 44 4.88 8.38 8.07
C ASP A 44 3.49 8.79 7.57
N LEU A 45 2.87 7.98 6.69
CA LEU A 45 1.52 8.18 6.19
C LEU A 45 0.42 7.58 7.09
N GLY A 46 0.77 6.98 8.23
CA GLY A 46 -0.17 6.35 9.16
C GLY A 46 -0.65 4.96 8.76
N PHE A 47 0.01 4.30 7.80
CA PHE A 47 -0.25 2.93 7.37
C PHE A 47 0.60 1.91 8.15
N GLU A 48 0.65 2.04 9.48
CA GLU A 48 1.48 1.22 10.37
C GLU A 48 1.22 -0.28 10.18
N LEU A 49 -0.05 -0.70 10.11
CA LEU A 49 -0.41 -2.10 9.90
C LEU A 49 0.13 -2.66 8.57
N GLN A 50 0.17 -1.85 7.51
CA GLN A 50 0.70 -2.26 6.22
C GLN A 50 2.23 -2.29 6.24
N ALA A 51 2.86 -1.36 6.95
CA ALA A 51 4.30 -1.31 7.14
C ALA A 51 4.80 -2.56 7.90
N ASP A 52 4.21 -2.85 9.05
CA ASP A 52 4.56 -4.00 9.90
C ASP A 52 4.40 -5.32 9.13
N TRP A 53 3.27 -5.48 8.43
CA TRP A 53 3.04 -6.69 7.63
C TRP A 53 4.06 -6.85 6.49
N LEU A 54 4.44 -5.76 5.82
CA LEU A 54 5.46 -5.80 4.77
C LEU A 54 6.85 -6.09 5.33
N GLU A 55 7.17 -5.62 6.53
CA GLU A 55 8.43 -5.93 7.21
C GLU A 55 8.52 -7.41 7.56
N GLU A 56 7.41 -8.05 7.95
CA GLU A 56 7.33 -9.50 8.20
C GLU A 56 7.38 -10.34 6.90
N HIS A 57 7.03 -9.75 5.76
CA HIS A 57 6.86 -10.43 4.46
C HIS A 57 7.77 -9.86 3.35
N LEU A 58 8.99 -9.46 3.71
CA LEU A 58 9.96 -8.87 2.77
C LEU A 58 10.34 -9.79 1.60
N ASP A 59 10.31 -11.11 1.82
CA ASP A 59 10.67 -12.12 0.82
C ASP A 59 9.73 -12.11 -0.39
N ILE A 60 8.46 -11.74 -0.20
CA ILE A 60 7.45 -11.66 -1.26
C ILE A 60 7.21 -10.24 -1.79
N TYR A 61 7.90 -9.24 -1.25
CA TYR A 61 7.66 -7.83 -1.58
C TYR A 61 7.76 -7.52 -3.09
N ASN A 62 8.80 -8.04 -3.74
CA ASN A 62 9.00 -7.82 -5.18
C ASN A 62 7.90 -8.50 -6.01
N GLU A 63 7.42 -9.68 -5.59
CA GLU A 63 6.32 -10.36 -6.27
C GLU A 63 5.02 -9.54 -6.15
N ILE A 64 4.76 -8.99 -4.96
CA ILE A 64 3.64 -8.08 -4.71
C ILE A 64 3.73 -6.88 -5.66
N LEU A 65 4.87 -6.19 -5.72
CA LEU A 65 5.03 -5.02 -6.58
C LEU A 65 4.87 -5.33 -8.07
N ILE A 66 5.58 -6.35 -8.55
CA ILE A 66 5.67 -6.65 -9.99
C ILE A 66 4.35 -7.21 -10.52
N HIS A 67 3.70 -8.10 -9.76
CA HIS A 67 2.54 -8.83 -10.26
C HIS A 67 1.22 -8.33 -9.69
N GLU A 68 1.14 -8.12 -8.39
CA GLU A 68 -0.14 -7.81 -7.74
C GLU A 68 -0.47 -6.32 -7.86
N PHE A 69 0.45 -5.46 -7.41
CA PHE A 69 0.30 -4.03 -7.42
C PHE A 69 0.21 -3.47 -8.84
N SER A 70 1.06 -3.95 -9.76
CA SER A 70 0.97 -3.58 -11.19
C SER A 70 -0.40 -3.91 -11.80
N ARG A 71 -0.96 -5.10 -11.54
CA ARG A 71 -2.30 -5.47 -12.00
C ARG A 71 -3.38 -4.63 -11.32
N TRP A 72 -3.26 -4.39 -10.03
CA TRP A 72 -4.20 -3.57 -9.29
C TRP A 72 -4.24 -2.13 -9.81
N LEU A 73 -3.08 -1.54 -10.17
CA LEU A 73 -3.01 -0.20 -10.78
C LEU A 73 -3.70 -0.12 -12.15
N GLN A 74 -3.61 -1.19 -12.96
CA GLN A 74 -4.32 -1.26 -14.24
C GLN A 74 -5.83 -1.33 -14.05
N ALA A 75 -6.30 -2.06 -13.03
CA ALA A 75 -7.71 -2.18 -12.68
C ALA A 75 -8.27 -0.94 -11.95
N ASN A 76 -7.40 -0.19 -11.27
CA ASN A 76 -7.74 1.00 -10.50
C ASN A 76 -6.91 2.20 -11.00
N PRO A 77 -7.20 2.71 -12.21
CA PRO A 77 -6.50 3.88 -12.75
C PRO A 77 -6.88 5.11 -11.91
N ARG A 78 -6.15 5.34 -10.82
CA ARG A 78 -6.35 6.53 -9.99
C ARG A 78 -5.85 7.76 -10.75
N PRO A 79 -6.56 8.90 -10.69
CA PRO A 79 -5.87 10.17 -10.81
C PRO A 79 -4.95 10.25 -9.59
N PHE A 80 -3.65 10.00 -9.76
CA PHE A 80 -2.63 10.06 -8.68
C PHE A 80 -2.46 11.46 -8.06
N ARG A 81 -3.46 12.34 -8.22
CA ARG A 81 -3.58 13.65 -7.60
C ARG A 81 -4.49 13.67 -6.38
N GLU A 82 -5.24 12.59 -6.12
CA GLU A 82 -6.12 12.49 -4.95
C GLU A 82 -5.71 11.32 -4.04
N SER A 83 -5.32 11.64 -2.81
CA SER A 83 -5.03 10.67 -1.74
C SER A 83 -6.31 10.00 -1.21
N VAL A 84 -6.17 8.85 -0.55
CA VAL A 84 -7.28 8.19 0.17
C VAL A 84 -7.94 9.14 1.15
N ALA A 85 -7.16 9.93 1.90
CA ALA A 85 -7.70 10.91 2.84
C ALA A 85 -8.59 11.94 2.13
N GLN A 86 -8.15 12.47 0.98
CA GLN A 86 -8.94 13.39 0.16
C GLN A 86 -10.21 12.75 -0.39
N ARG A 87 -10.16 11.49 -0.80
CA ARG A 87 -11.36 10.76 -1.23
C ARG A 87 -12.34 10.57 -0.08
N VAL A 88 -11.88 10.11 1.08
CA VAL A 88 -12.72 9.90 2.26
C VAL A 88 -13.34 11.22 2.70
N ALA A 89 -12.56 12.30 2.74
CA ALA A 89 -13.03 13.65 3.00
C ALA A 89 -14.18 14.05 2.05
N ARG A 90 -13.98 13.88 0.73
CA ARG A 90 -15.01 14.16 -0.28
C ARG A 90 -16.27 13.30 -0.11
N GLU A 91 -16.12 12.00 0.14
CA GLU A 91 -17.24 11.06 0.23
C GLU A 91 -18.05 11.22 1.53
N THR A 92 -17.40 11.67 2.60
CA THR A 92 -18.02 11.84 3.93
C THR A 92 -18.45 13.28 4.22
N GLY A 93 -18.04 14.24 3.38
CA GLY A 93 -18.23 15.67 3.63
C GLY A 93 -17.35 16.21 4.76
N LEU A 94 -16.32 15.46 5.16
CA LEU A 94 -15.31 15.92 6.10
C LEU A 94 -14.29 16.82 5.39
N GLU A 95 -13.80 17.85 6.07
CA GLU A 95 -12.72 18.68 5.56
C GLU A 95 -11.37 17.98 5.76
N LEU A 96 -10.48 18.08 4.76
CA LEU A 96 -9.09 17.66 4.94
C LEU A 96 -8.41 18.71 5.83
N ILE A 97 -7.77 18.28 6.92
CA ILE A 97 -6.91 19.17 7.69
C ILE A 97 -5.58 19.25 6.93
N GLU A 98 -5.29 20.41 6.34
CA GLU A 98 -3.98 20.71 5.75
C GLU A 98 -3.09 21.31 6.86
N GLU A 99 -1.90 20.73 7.08
CA GLU A 99 -0.88 21.29 7.99
C GLU A 99 -0.11 22.47 7.37
#